data_AF-A0A956D512-F1
#
_entry.id   AF-A0A956D512-F1
#
_cell.length_a   1.000
_cell.length_b   1.000
_cell.length_c   1.000
_cell.angle_alpha   90.00
_cell.angle_beta   90.00
_cell.angle_gamma   90.00
#
_symmetry.space_group_name_H-M   'P 1'
#
loop_
_entity.id
_entity.type
_entity.pdbx_description
1 polymer ?
#
loop_
_entity_poly.entity_id
_entity_poly.type
_entity_poly.pdbx_seq_one_letter_code
_entity_poly.pdbx_strand_id
1 'polypeptide(L)' 'MALRALLIDDDARLGDLLVSYLGDHDVALDAARDGNSGLDVLGRGTYDLVLLDVMMPGLD' A
#
# COMPACT_ATOMS: atom_id res chain seq x y z
N MET A 1 -1.72 -19.16 3.44
CA MET A 1 -0.80 -18.01 3.49
C MET A 1 -1.64 -16.81 3.11
N ALA A 2 -1.67 -15.77 3.95
CA ALA A 2 -2.33 -14.52 3.61
C ALA A 2 -1.46 -13.76 2.60
N LEU A 3 -2.09 -13.18 1.58
CA LEU A 3 -1.41 -12.34 0.58
C LEU A 3 -0.93 -11.06 1.28
N ARG A 4 0.31 -10.63 1.07
CA ARG A 4 0.82 -9.34 1.58
C ARG A 4 0.88 -8.33 0.44
N ALA A 5 0.14 -7.24 0.57
CA ALA A 5 0.10 -6.16 -0.40
C ALA A 5 0.57 -4.84 0.23
N LEU A 6 1.13 -3.96 -0.60
CA LEU A 6 1.47 -2.58 -0.24
C LEU A 6 0.65 -1.63 -1.10
N LEU A 7 -0.07 -0.70 -0.49
CA LEU A 7 -0.69 0.44 -1.15
C LEU A 7 0.22 1.66 -0.99
N ILE A 8 0.44 2.42 -2.06
CA ILE A 8 1.12 3.71 -2.04
C ILE A 8 0.16 4.72 -2.66
N ASP A 9 -0.46 5.54 -1.81
CA ASP A 9 -1.53 6.48 -2.13
C ASP A 9 -1.59 7.59 -1.07
N ASP A 10 -1.71 8.86 -1.46
CA ASP A 10 -1.77 9.99 -0.53
C ASP A 10 -3.17 10.16 0.12
N ASP A 11 -4.21 9.51 -0.41
CA ASP A 11 -5.54 9.49 0.17
C ASP A 11 -5.65 8.51 1.35
N ALA A 12 -5.58 9.12 2.54
CA ALA A 12 -5.89 8.53 3.83
C ALA A 12 -7.09 7.57 3.85
N ARG A 13 -8.20 8.05 3.32
CA ARG A 13 -9.52 7.46 3.54
C ARG A 13 -9.67 6.24 2.65
N LEU A 14 -9.14 6.34 1.43
CA LEU A 14 -9.06 5.20 0.53
C LEU A 14 -8.14 4.12 1.12
N GLY A 15 -6.99 4.51 1.66
CA GLY A 15 -6.09 3.58 2.35
C GLY A 15 -6.78 2.83 3.49
N ASP A 16 -7.39 3.54 4.44
CA ASP A 16 -8.07 2.92 5.59
C ASP A 16 -9.23 2.00 5.15
N LEU A 17 -9.98 2.42 4.12
CA LEU A 17 -11.06 1.62 3.54
C LEU A 17 -10.52 0.31 2.94
N LEU A 18 -9.45 0.39 2.16
CA LEU A 18 -8.86 -0.78 1.51
C LEU A 18 -8.20 -1.73 2.52
N VAL A 19 -7.54 -1.21 3.56
CA VAL A 19 -7.00 -2.03 4.65
C VAL A 19 -8.11 -2.83 5.32
N SER A 20 -9.23 -2.18 5.68
CA SER A 20 -10.37 -2.87 6.28
C SER A 20 -10.98 -3.91 5.35
N TYR A 21 -11.25 -3.52 4.10
CA TYR A 21 -11.90 -4.40 3.13
C TYR A 21 -11.05 -5.61 2.78
N LEU A 22 -9.77 -5.41 2.46
CA LEU A 22 -8.85 -6.48 2.08
C LEU A 22 -8.48 -7.38 3.26
N GLY A 23 -8.45 -6.83 4.48
CA GLY A 23 -8.28 -7.61 5.71
C GLY A 23 -9.34 -8.68 5.90
N ASP A 24 -10.61 -8.39 5.55
CA ASP A 24 -11.71 -9.35 5.59
C ASP A 24 -11.61 -10.44 4.50
N HIS A 25 -10.69 -10.28 3.54
CA HIS A 25 -10.45 -11.17 2.41
C HIS A 25 -9.10 -11.91 2.48
N ASP A 26 -8.53 -12.07 3.67
CA ASP A 26 -7.22 -12.73 3.90
C ASP A 26 -6.04 -12.04 3.18
N VAL A 27 -6.14 -10.73 2.96
CA VAL A 27 -5.08 -9.89 2.40
C VAL A 27 -4.60 -8.91 3.46
N ALA A 28 -3.32 -9.05 3.86
CA ALA A 28 -2.67 -8.08 4.72
C ALA A 28 -2.17 -6.90 3.88
N LEU A 29 -2.82 -5.74 4.02
CA LEU A 29 -2.46 -4.52 3.30
C LEU A 29 -1.72 -3.56 4.23
N ASP A 30 -0.50 -3.19 3.85
CA ASP A 30 0.20 -2.03 4.41
C ASP A 30 -0.06 -0.81 3.51
N ALA A 31 -0.19 0.39 4.08
CA ALA A 31 -0.42 1.62 3.33
C ALA A 31 0.67 2.67 3.60
N ALA A 32 1.28 3.17 2.53
CA ALA A 32 2.24 4.27 2.50
C ALA A 32 1.60 5.50 1.83
N ARG A 33 1.95 6.70 2.30
CA ARG A 33 1.30 7.96 1.89
C ARG A 33 2.09 8.77 0.88
N ASP A 34 3.26 8.27 0.51
CA ASP A 34 4.17 8.91 -0.43
C ASP A 34 5.11 7.85 -1.01
N GLY A 35 5.68 8.15 -2.17
CA GLY A 35 6.58 7.23 -2.85
C GLY A 35 7.82 6.87 -2.04
N ASN A 36 8.38 7.79 -1.26
CA ASN A 36 9.60 7.55 -0.49
C ASN A 36 9.35 6.57 0.67
N SER A 37 8.27 6.75 1.43
CA SER A 37 7.88 5.80 2.48
C SER A 37 7.50 4.44 1.89
N GLY A 38 6.79 4.42 0.76
CA GLY A 38 6.48 3.19 0.03
C GLY A 38 7.73 2.42 -0.39
N LEU A 39 8.72 3.10 -0.96
CA LEU A 39 10.00 2.49 -1.36
C LEU A 39 10.83 1.99 -0.17
N ASP A 40 10.86 2.73 0.95
CA ASP A 40 11.59 2.30 2.15
C ASP A 40 11.00 1.01 2.74
N VAL A 41 9.66 0.92 2.79
CA VAL A 41 8.96 -0.27 3.27
C VAL A 41 9.11 -1.45 2.30
N LEU A 42 9.02 -1.19 0.99
CA LEU A 42 9.26 -2.18 -0.05
C LEU A 42 10.69 -2.74 0.01
N GLY A 43 11.68 -1.91 0.34
CA GLY A 43 13.08 -2.33 0.48
C GLY A 43 13.38 -3.15 1.74
N ARG A 44 12.51 -3.08 2.76
CA ARG A 44 12.66 -3.79 4.04
C ARG A 44 11.79 -5.04 4.15
N GLY A 45 10.70 -5.11 3.40
CA GLY A 45 9.69 -6.17 3.47
C GLY A 45 9.57 -6.98 2.19
N THR A 46 8.92 -8.13 2.29
CA THR A 46 8.46 -8.91 1.13
C THR A 46 6.96 -8.69 0.92
N TYR A 47 6.61 -8.21 -0.28
CA TYR A 47 5.23 -8.03 -0.72
C TYR A 47 4.99 -8.86 -1.98
N ASP A 48 3.79 -9.41 -2.10
CA ASP A 48 3.34 -10.17 -3.27
C ASP A 48 2.82 -9.22 -4.37
N LEU A 49 2.31 -8.05 -3.97
CA LEU A 49 1.72 -7.04 -4.85
C LEU A 49 1.96 -5.62 -4.32
N VAL A 50 2.10 -4.67 -5.23
CA VAL A 50 2.04 -3.24 -4.93
C VAL A 50 0.90 -2.60 -5.72
N LEU A 51 0.04 -1.86 -5.01
CA LEU A 51 -0.97 -0.96 -5.54
C LEU A 51 -0.39 0.44 -5.49
N LEU A 52 -0.15 1.06 -6.65
CA LEU A 52 0.48 2.37 -6.76
C LEU A 52 -0.52 3.34 -7.38
N ASP A 53 -0.80 4.45 -6.69
CA ASP A 53 -1.47 5.58 -7.32
C ASP A 53 -0.48 6.34 -8.24
N VAL A 54 -0.89 6.53 -9.49
CA VAL A 54 -0.12 7.23 -10.53
C VAL A 54 -0.37 8.73 -10.52
N MET A 55 -1.40 9.19 -9.81
CA MET A 55 -1.77 10.60 -9.73
C MET A 55 -1.13 11.32 -8.53
N MET A 56 -0.42 10.59 -7.66
CA MET A 56 0.29 11.17 -6.53
C MET A 56 1.29 12.24 -6.98
N PRO A 57 1.27 13.44 -6.37
CA PRO A 57 2.27 14.46 -6.63
C PRO A 57 3.62 14.05 -6.02
N GLY A 58 4.71 14.13 -6.78
CA GLY A 58 6.05 13.89 -6.26
C GLY A 58 6.97 13.14 -7.20
N LEU A 59 7.31 11.89 -6.85
CA LEU A 59 8.32 11.10 -7.54
C LEU A 59 7.76 10.61 -8.90
N ASP A 60 8.19 11.25 -9.99
CA ASP A 60 7.94 10.83 -11.38
C ASP A 60 8.81 9.62 -11.80
#